data_AF-A0A7Y2TET8-F1
#
_entry.id   AF-A0A7Y2TET8-F1
#
_cell.length_a   1.000
_cell.length_b   1.000
_cell.length_c   1.000
_cell.angle_alpha   90.00
_cell.angle_beta   90.00
_cell.angle_gamma   90.00
#
_symmetry.space_group_name_H-M   'P 1'
#
loop_
_entity.id
_entity.type
_entity.pdbx_description
1 polymer ?
#
loop_
_entity_poly.entity_id
_entity_poly.type
_entity_poly.pdbx_seq_one_letter_code
_entity_poly.pdbx_strand_id
1 'polypeptide(L)'
;MMRLHDIWALESIDGEKVVIDESIKNLPKIEIYVEEERVYGNTSCNSFNGKAEMDENHISFSKIIATEIACPNDLEQRFLSAIDKVDNYKFGKMRLFLLEGEVERMVFRKID
;
A
#
# COMPACT_ATOMS: atom_id res chain seq x y z
N MET A 1 1.40 -16.82 0.29
CA MET A 1 0.18 -16.12 0.72
C MET A 1 0.22 -15.72 2.20
N MET A 2 0.31 -16.62 3.19
CA MET A 2 0.35 -16.25 4.64
C MET A 2 1.41 -15.20 5.04
N ARG A 3 2.50 -15.07 4.27
CA ARG A 3 3.56 -14.06 4.50
C ARG A 3 3.15 -12.62 4.16
N LEU A 4 2.05 -12.44 3.41
CA LEU A 4 1.48 -11.12 3.13
C LEU A 4 0.52 -10.67 4.23
N HIS A 5 -0.01 -11.60 5.03
CA HIS A 5 -0.89 -11.28 6.14
C HIS A 5 -0.10 -10.59 7.24
N ASP A 6 -0.02 -9.27 7.17
CA ASP A 6 0.90 -8.45 7.97
C ASP A 6 0.60 -6.96 7.85
N ILE A 7 1.35 -6.17 8.62
CA ILE A 7 1.39 -4.72 8.55
C ILE A 7 2.65 -4.27 7.81
N TRP A 8 2.45 -3.42 6.81
CA TRP A 8 3.47 -2.97 5.87
C TRP A 8 3.54 -1.44 5.86
N ALA A 9 4.68 -0.87 6.26
CA ALA A 9 4.92 0.57 6.18
C ALA A 9 5.45 0.97 4.81
N LEU A 10 4.91 2.02 4.22
CA LEU A 10 5.31 2.52 2.91
C LEU A 10 6.73 3.13 2.96
N GLU A 11 7.60 2.73 2.03
CA GLU A 11 8.93 3.29 1.83
C GLU A 11 9.01 4.19 0.58
N SER A 12 8.33 3.83 -0.52
CA SER A 12 8.35 4.60 -1.77
C SER A 12 7.12 4.36 -2.66
N ILE A 13 6.81 5.37 -3.49
CA ILE A 13 5.80 5.31 -4.57
C ILE A 13 6.47 5.74 -5.88
N ASP A 14 6.31 4.94 -6.94
CA ASP A 14 6.85 5.19 -8.28
C ASP A 14 8.35 5.59 -8.28
N GLY A 15 9.13 4.91 -7.43
CA GLY A 15 10.58 5.14 -7.28
C GLY A 15 10.95 6.33 -6.38
N GLU A 16 10.00 7.17 -5.96
CA GLU A 16 10.25 8.27 -5.04
C GLU A 16 10.06 7.83 -3.57
N LYS A 17 11.06 8.10 -2.74
CA LYS A 17 10.99 7.79 -1.31
C LYS A 17 9.98 8.68 -0.59
N VAL A 18 9.21 8.08 0.30
CA VAL A 18 8.38 8.84 1.24
C VAL A 18 9.29 9.46 2.28
N VAL A 19 9.32 10.79 2.33
CA VAL A 19 10.06 11.55 3.35
C VAL A 19 9.17 11.67 4.59
N ILE A 20 9.68 11.24 5.74
CA ILE A 20 9.00 11.39 7.02
C ILE A 20 9.39 12.74 7.60
N ASP A 21 8.49 13.70 7.50
CA ASP A 21 8.63 15.06 8.04
C ASP A 21 7.35 15.50 8.77
N GLU A 22 7.27 16.78 9.15
CA GLU A 22 6.14 17.36 9.89
C GLU A 22 4.80 17.31 9.13
N SER A 23 4.82 17.11 7.81
CA SER A 23 3.61 16.95 6.99
C SER A 23 3.01 15.54 7.10
N ILE A 24 3.78 14.56 7.59
CA ILE A 24 3.34 13.18 7.80
C ILE A 24 2.74 13.04 9.20
N LYS A 25 1.40 13.01 9.27
CA LYS A 25 0.69 12.83 10.55
C LYS A 25 0.77 11.40 11.05
N ASN A 26 0.70 10.44 10.13
CA ASN A 26 0.82 9.02 10.39
C ASN A 26 1.68 8.38 9.32
N LEU A 27 2.51 7.39 9.69
CA LEU A 27 3.26 6.62 8.70
C LEU A 27 2.27 5.89 7.77
N PRO A 28 2.28 6.17 6.44
CA PRO A 28 1.40 5.45 5.52
C PRO A 28 1.71 3.96 5.58
N LYS A 29 0.66 3.16 5.70
CA LYS A 29 0.78 1.72 5.84
C LYS A 29 -0.42 1.01 5.26
N ILE A 30 -0.22 -0.25 4.92
CA ILE A 30 -1.27 -1.20 4.60
C ILE A 30 -1.22 -2.37 5.56
N GLU A 31 -2.36 -2.96 5.80
CA GLU A 31 -2.56 -4.17 6.58
C GLU A 31 -3.40 -5.12 5.73
N ILE A 32 -2.79 -6.24 5.35
CA ILE A 32 -3.38 -7.19 4.41
C ILE A 32 -3.92 -8.36 5.22
N TYR A 33 -5.19 -8.69 5.01
CA TYR A 33 -5.85 -9.82 5.62
C TYR A 33 -6.12 -10.87 4.55
N VAL A 34 -5.17 -11.80 4.40
CA VAL A 34 -5.17 -12.77 3.29
C VAL A 34 -6.40 -13.67 3.28
N GLU A 35 -6.82 -14.19 4.43
CA GLU A 35 -7.98 -15.10 4.52
C GLU A 35 -9.31 -14.39 4.25
N GLU A 36 -9.35 -13.07 4.45
CA GLU A 36 -10.56 -12.26 4.32
C GLU A 36 -10.63 -11.53 2.98
N GLU A 37 -9.57 -11.60 2.17
CA GLU A 37 -9.38 -10.83 0.94
C GLU A 37 -9.57 -9.33 1.14
N ARG A 38 -9.04 -8.81 2.26
CA ARG A 38 -9.18 -7.40 2.65
C ARG A 38 -7.85 -6.69 2.77
N VAL A 39 -7.89 -5.39 2.53
CA VAL A 39 -6.84 -4.45 2.90
C VAL A 39 -7.43 -3.31 3.72
N TYR A 40 -6.69 -2.92 4.74
CA TYR A 40 -6.91 -1.71 5.52
C TYR A 40 -5.64 -0.88 5.49
N GLY A 41 -5.74 0.43 5.72
CA GLY A 41 -4.54 1.24 5.75
C GLY A 41 -4.82 2.72 5.95
N ASN A 42 -3.76 3.50 5.78
CA ASN A 42 -3.85 4.96 5.72
C ASN A 42 -2.83 5.54 4.74
N THR A 43 -3.14 6.72 4.22
CA THR A 43 -2.36 7.50 3.26
C THR A 43 -1.59 8.64 3.95
N SER A 44 -1.22 8.48 5.24
CA SER A 44 -0.82 9.56 6.18
C SER A 44 -1.94 10.52 6.57
N CYS A 45 -2.84 10.85 5.64
CA CYS A 45 -3.92 11.80 5.84
C CYS A 45 -5.27 11.13 6.14
N ASN A 46 -5.71 10.22 5.28
CA ASN A 46 -6.97 9.50 5.44
C ASN A 46 -6.73 8.01 5.69
N SER A 47 -7.70 7.39 6.35
CA SER A 47 -7.78 5.93 6.44
C SER A 47 -8.55 5.40 5.25
N PHE A 48 -8.19 4.20 4.80
CA PHE A 48 -8.90 3.51 3.73
C PHE A 48 -9.12 2.03 4.05
N ASN A 49 -10.07 1.44 3.34
CA ASN A 49 -10.26 0.00 3.29
C ASN A 49 -10.67 -0.43 1.88
N GLY A 50 -10.47 -1.70 1.56
CA GLY A 50 -10.91 -2.27 0.31
C GLY A 50 -10.71 -3.78 0.26
N LYS A 51 -10.83 -4.31 -0.95
CA LYS A 51 -10.52 -5.71 -1.26
C LYS A 51 -9.06 -5.85 -1.69
N ALA A 52 -8.46 -6.96 -1.29
CA ALA A 52 -7.19 -7.43 -1.80
C ALA A 52 -7.38 -8.87 -2.30
N GLU A 53 -7.40 -9.06 -3.61
CA GLU A 53 -7.49 -10.39 -4.23
C GLU A 53 -6.07 -10.85 -4.53
N MET A 54 -5.71 -12.05 -4.06
CA MET A 54 -4.32 -12.53 -4.05
C MET A 54 -4.23 -13.97 -4.50
N ASP A 55 -3.22 -14.27 -5.31
CA ASP A 55 -2.80 -15.63 -5.61
C ASP A 55 -1.29 -15.83 -5.35
N GLU A 56 -0.68 -16.83 -6.00
CA GLU A 56 0.74 -17.16 -5.78
C GLU A 56 1.65 -15.98 -6.11
N ASN A 57 1.37 -15.21 -7.17
CA ASN A 57 2.22 -14.09 -7.62
C ASN A 57 1.45 -12.81 -7.95
N HIS A 58 0.12 -12.85 -8.00
CA HIS A 58 -0.72 -11.70 -8.26
C HIS A 58 -1.29 -11.14 -6.96
N ILE A 59 -1.44 -9.82 -6.95
CA ILE A 59 -2.24 -9.10 -5.99
C ILE A 59 -2.91 -7.96 -6.72
N SER A 60 -4.20 -7.77 -6.48
CA SER A 60 -4.91 -6.59 -6.98
C SER A 60 -5.78 -6.01 -5.90
N PHE A 61 -5.97 -4.69 -5.96
CA PHE A 61 -6.77 -3.96 -5.00
C PHE A 61 -8.00 -3.40 -5.70
N SER A 62 -9.15 -3.55 -5.07
CA SER A 62 -10.40 -3.04 -5.63
C SER A 62 -11.33 -2.52 -4.53
N LYS A 63 -12.32 -1.72 -4.93
CA LYS A 63 -13.30 -1.12 -4.01
C LYS A 63 -12.63 -0.37 -2.86
N ILE A 64 -11.54 0.33 -3.16
CA ILE A 64 -10.85 1.18 -2.19
C ILE A 64 -11.76 2.36 -1.85
N ILE A 65 -12.06 2.49 -0.57
CA ILE A 65 -12.86 3.58 0.00
C ILE A 65 -12.00 4.25 1.07
N ALA A 66 -11.77 5.56 0.92
CA ALA A 66 -11.03 6.38 1.87
C ALA A 66 -11.96 7.39 2.55
N THR A 67 -11.57 7.88 3.73
CA THR A 67 -12.20 9.07 4.33
C THR A 67 -11.86 10.32 3.50
N GLU A 68 -12.67 11.38 3.60
CA GLU A 68 -12.51 12.60 2.79
C GLU A 68 -12.12 13.82 3.65
N ILE A 69 -10.97 13.75 4.32
CA ILE A 69 -10.38 14.91 5.02
C ILE A 69 -9.44 15.63 4.05
N ALA A 70 -9.41 16.96 4.12
CA ALA A 70 -8.49 17.77 3.33
C ALA A 70 -7.02 17.52 3.73
N CYS A 71 -6.22 17.10 2.76
CA CYS A 71 -4.80 16.78 2.95
C CYS A 71 -3.88 17.92 2.51
N PRO A 72 -2.77 18.16 3.23
CA PRO A 72 -1.85 19.25 2.93
C PRO A 72 -0.90 18.97 1.76
N ASN A 73 -0.75 17.72 1.34
CA ASN A 73 0.16 17.27 0.28
C ASN A 73 -0.52 16.28 -0.68
N ASP A 74 0.19 15.91 -1.75
CA ASP A 74 -0.29 15.03 -2.82
C ASP A 74 -0.04 13.53 -2.56
N LEU A 75 0.55 13.18 -1.40
CA LEU A 75 0.94 11.80 -1.07
C LEU A 75 -0.24 10.84 -1.17
N GLU A 76 -1.41 11.25 -0.71
CA GLU A 76 -2.63 10.45 -0.81
C GLU A 76 -3.03 10.16 -2.26
N GLN A 77 -3.06 11.19 -3.11
CA GLN A 77 -3.48 11.03 -4.51
C GLN A 77 -2.51 10.10 -5.25
N ARG A 78 -1.21 10.26 -4.98
CA ARG A 78 -0.18 9.37 -5.51
C ARG A 78 -0.33 7.94 -5.02
N PHE A 79 -0.60 7.76 -3.72
CA PHE A 79 -0.85 6.44 -3.13
C PHE A 79 -2.04 5.76 -3.80
N LEU A 80 -3.18 6.44 -3.87
CA LEU A 80 -4.41 5.89 -4.44
C LEU A 80 -4.27 5.60 -5.94
N SER A 81 -3.54 6.44 -6.68
CA SER A 81 -3.27 6.19 -8.09
C SER A 81 -2.31 5.02 -8.33
N ALA A 82 -1.32 4.84 -7.45
CA ALA A 82 -0.36 3.76 -7.58
C ALA A 82 -0.97 2.41 -7.20
N ILE A 83 -1.72 2.33 -6.10
CA ILE A 83 -2.32 1.08 -5.61
C ILE A 83 -3.38 0.54 -6.57
N ASP A 84 -4.09 1.40 -7.29
CA ASP A 84 -5.11 1.04 -8.29
C ASP A 84 -4.53 0.34 -9.53
N LYS A 85 -3.23 0.53 -9.79
CA LYS A 85 -2.52 -0.09 -10.94
C LYS A 85 -1.85 -1.41 -10.61
N VAL A 86 -1.86 -1.81 -9.34
CA VAL A 86 -1.13 -3.00 -8.89
C VAL A 86 -1.87 -4.26 -9.37
N ASP A 87 -1.12 -5.13 -10.04
CA ASP A 87 -1.58 -6.44 -10.49
C ASP A 87 -0.68 -7.60 -10.03
N ASN A 88 0.53 -7.30 -9.56
CA ASN A 88 1.54 -8.28 -9.18
C ASN A 88 2.30 -7.87 -7.93
N TYR A 89 2.95 -8.83 -7.27
CA TYR A 89 3.86 -8.54 -6.17
C TYR A 89 5.13 -9.39 -6.20
N LYS A 90 6.17 -8.85 -5.57
CA LYS A 90 7.37 -9.59 -5.18
C LYS A 90 7.59 -9.37 -3.68
N PHE A 91 8.05 -10.41 -3.00
CA PHE A 91 8.42 -10.30 -1.59
C PHE A 91 9.85 -10.81 -1.38
N GLY A 92 10.64 -10.02 -0.66
CA GLY A 92 12.01 -10.41 -0.32
C GLY A 92 12.69 -9.39 0.60
N LYS A 93 13.65 -9.85 1.42
CA LYS A 93 14.42 -8.98 2.33
C LYS A 93 13.53 -8.09 3.22
N MET A 94 12.44 -8.66 3.76
CA MET A 94 11.43 -7.95 4.57
C MET A 94 10.73 -6.79 3.87
N ARG A 95 10.75 -6.79 2.52
CA ARG A 95 10.04 -5.83 1.70
C ARG A 95 8.99 -6.49 0.84
N LEU A 96 7.86 -5.80 0.74
CA LEU A 96 6.81 -6.07 -0.21
C LEU A 96 6.93 -5.05 -1.35
N PHE A 97 7.09 -5.55 -2.56
CA PHE A 97 7.11 -4.77 -3.79
C PHE A 97 5.78 -5.01 -4.50
N LEU A 98 5.01 -3.95 -4.70
CA LEU A 98 3.79 -3.96 -5.49
C LEU A 98 4.09 -3.44 -6.89
N LEU A 99 3.59 -4.16 -7.90
CA LEU A 99 3.99 -4.02 -9.29
C LEU A 99 2.78 -3.82 -10.20
N GLU A 100 3.00 -3.13 -11.31
CA GLU A 100 2.17 -3.20 -12.51
C GLU A 100 2.98 -3.90 -13.60
N GLY A 101 2.66 -5.16 -13.89
CA GLY A 101 3.52 -6.06 -14.65
C GLY A 101 4.90 -6.19 -13.99
N GLU A 102 5.94 -5.66 -14.65
CA GLU A 102 7.32 -5.63 -14.14
C GLU A 102 7.72 -4.27 -13.53
N VAL A 103 6.84 -3.27 -13.55
CA VAL A 103 7.13 -1.92 -13.06
C VAL A 103 6.84 -1.82 -11.57
N GLU A 104 7.83 -1.45 -10.77
CA GLU A 104 7.65 -1.18 -9.34
C GLU A 104 6.83 0.08 -9.11
N ARG A 105 5.64 -0.10 -8.50
CA ARG A 105 4.72 1.00 -8.15
C ARG A 105 4.88 1.41 -6.70
N MET A 106 5.03 0.46 -5.79
CA MET A 106 5.11 0.76 -4.36
C MET A 106 6.05 -0.22 -3.66
N VAL A 107 6.81 0.28 -2.70
CA VAL A 107 7.67 -0.55 -1.84
C VAL A 107 7.28 -0.33 -0.40
N PHE A 108 7.09 -1.43 0.33
CA PHE A 108 6.78 -1.42 1.75
C PHE A 108 7.75 -2.27 2.53
N ARG A 109 7.93 -1.94 3.81
CA ARG A 109 8.70 -2.69 4.80
C ARG A 109 7.75 -3.36 5.79
N LYS A 110 7.98 -4.64 6.10
CA LYS A 110 7.29 -5.35 7.17
C LYS A 110 7.57 -4.67 8.52
N ILE A 111 6.55 -4.43 9.34
CA ILE A 111 6.71 -3.76 10.65
C ILE A 111 6.13 -4.52 11.85
N ASP A 112 5.40 -5.60 11.60
CA ASP A 112 5.02 -6.64 12.59
C ASP A 112 5.57 -8.01 12.09
#